data_AF-A0A2V6WL11-F1
#
_entry.id   AF-A0A2V6WL11-F1
#
_cell.length_a   1.000
_cell.length_b   1.000
_cell.length_c   1.000
_cell.angle_alpha   90.00
_cell.angle_beta   90.00
_cell.angle_gamma   90.00
#
_symmetry.space_group_name_H-M   'P 1'
#
loop_
_entity.id
_entity.type
_entity.pdbx_description
1 polymer ?
#
loop_
_entity_poly.entity_id
_entity_poly.type
_entity_poly.pdbx_seq_one_letter_code
_entity_poly.pdbx_strand_id
1 'polypeptide(L)'
;AVRRCAELGDAWHPLALSLDDIEKGYATLRDLASRSGRRAALGLAPRNLLDLTDAPRGSGRAAFQGSVAEVASDIRRVRGLGAEWMTFDLPRAGVPAMARAMERLAGELKQAAA
;
A
#
# COMPACT_ATOMS: atom_id res chain seq x y z
N ALA A 1 11.69 -9.58 -13.43
CA ALA A 1 11.41 -9.47 -11.98
C ALA A 1 10.11 -10.16 -11.56
N VAL A 2 8.97 -9.87 -12.19
CA VAL A 2 7.63 -10.40 -11.84
C VAL A 2 7.57 -11.94 -11.77
N ARG A 3 7.99 -12.66 -12.82
CA ARG A 3 8.02 -14.13 -12.83
C ARG A 3 8.85 -14.71 -11.66
N ARG A 4 10.05 -14.16 -11.45
CA ARG A 4 10.93 -14.55 -10.32
C ARG A 4 10.26 -14.31 -8.97
N CYS A 5 9.52 -13.21 -8.80
CA CYS A 5 8.77 -12.93 -7.57
C CYS A 5 7.66 -13.99 -7.35
N ALA A 6 6.93 -14.36 -8.40
CA ALA A 6 5.89 -15.39 -8.30
C ALA A 6 6.47 -16.77 -7.92
N GLU A 7 7.58 -17.15 -8.56
CA GLU A 7 8.23 -18.45 -8.36
C GLU A 7 8.99 -18.55 -7.03
N LEU A 8 9.68 -17.48 -6.61
CA LEU A 8 10.67 -17.54 -5.53
C LEU A 8 10.45 -16.55 -4.38
N GLY A 9 9.63 -15.52 -4.54
CA GLY A 9 9.51 -14.44 -3.54
C GLY A 9 8.48 -14.73 -2.46
N ASP A 10 8.72 -14.35 -1.22
CA ASP A 10 7.73 -14.51 -0.14
C ASP A 10 6.55 -13.53 -0.28
N ALA A 11 6.84 -12.31 -0.74
CA ALA A 11 5.85 -11.27 -0.97
C ALA A 11 6.21 -10.39 -2.17
N TRP A 12 5.18 -9.77 -2.76
CA TRP A 12 5.35 -8.68 -3.70
C TRP A 12 5.37 -7.33 -2.99
N HIS A 13 6.42 -6.55 -3.22
CA HIS A 13 6.65 -5.23 -2.61
C HIS A 13 6.67 -4.13 -3.68
N PRO A 14 5.51 -3.80 -4.29
CA PRO A 14 5.44 -2.74 -5.29
C PRO A 14 5.63 -1.35 -4.69
N LEU A 15 6.17 -0.43 -5.48
CA LEU A 15 6.37 0.96 -5.09
C LEU A 15 5.40 1.88 -5.85
N ALA A 16 4.63 2.67 -5.11
CA ALA A 16 3.87 3.83 -5.59
C ALA A 16 2.94 3.57 -6.80
N LEU A 17 2.28 2.42 -6.81
CA LEU A 17 1.24 2.08 -7.78
C LEU A 17 -0.13 2.62 -7.36
N SER A 18 -1.03 2.79 -8.34
CA SER A 18 -2.45 3.00 -8.04
C SER A 18 -3.04 1.75 -7.36
N LEU A 19 -4.16 1.91 -6.65
CA LEU A 19 -4.83 0.77 -6.01
C LEU A 19 -5.28 -0.28 -7.02
N ASP A 20 -5.74 0.16 -8.19
CA ASP A 20 -6.17 -0.73 -9.28
C ASP A 20 -4.97 -1.50 -9.87
N ASP A 21 -3.81 -0.86 -9.98
CA ASP A 21 -2.59 -1.51 -10.47
C ASP A 21 -1.99 -2.48 -9.43
N ILE A 22 -2.11 -2.19 -8.14
CA ILE A 22 -1.78 -3.14 -7.07
C ILE A 22 -2.66 -4.39 -7.19
N GLU A 23 -3.98 -4.20 -7.31
CA GLU A 23 -4.93 -5.30 -7.41
C GLU A 23 -4.68 -6.16 -8.65
N LYS A 24 -4.56 -5.54 -9.83
CA LYS A 24 -4.27 -6.23 -11.10
C LYS A 24 -2.93 -6.94 -11.06
N GLY A 25 -1.86 -6.24 -10.66
CA GLY A 25 -0.51 -6.81 -10.62
C GLY A 25 -0.38 -7.97 -9.64
N TYR A 26 -1.03 -7.87 -8.48
CA TYR A 26 -1.03 -8.94 -7.49
C TYR A 26 -1.84 -10.16 -7.96
N ALA A 27 -2.98 -9.95 -8.63
CA ALA A 27 -3.72 -11.03 -9.27
C ALA A 27 -2.86 -11.78 -10.31
N THR A 28 -2.14 -11.05 -11.17
CA THR A 28 -1.21 -11.65 -12.14
C THR A 28 -0.12 -12.48 -11.46
N LEU A 29 0.48 -11.96 -10.38
CA LEU A 29 1.52 -12.68 -9.65
C LEU A 29 1.00 -13.96 -8.98
N ARG A 30 -0.21 -13.94 -8.40
CA ARG A 30 -0.85 -15.13 -7.81
C ARG A 30 -1.15 -16.18 -8.87
N ASP A 31 -1.61 -15.79 -10.05
CA ASP A 31 -1.83 -16.71 -11.17
C ASP A 31 -0.51 -17.37 -11.63
N LEU A 32 0.55 -16.58 -11.81
CA LEU A 32 1.88 -17.10 -12.14
C LEU A 32 2.42 -18.06 -11.07
N ALA A 33 2.24 -17.72 -9.78
CA ALA A 33 2.66 -18.54 -8.66
C ALA A 33 1.92 -19.88 -8.66
N SER A 34 0.59 -19.86 -8.87
CA SER A 34 -0.24 -21.06 -8.99
C SER A 34 0.24 -21.97 -10.12
N ARG A 35 0.49 -21.41 -11.32
CA ARG A 35 0.98 -22.16 -12.50
C ARG A 35 2.36 -22.78 -12.28
N SER A 36 3.18 -22.20 -11.40
CA SER A 36 4.50 -22.75 -11.04
C SER A 36 4.44 -23.92 -10.04
N GLY A 37 3.24 -24.32 -9.57
CA GLY A 37 3.06 -25.39 -8.61
C GLY A 37 3.32 -24.99 -7.15
N ARG A 38 3.36 -23.69 -6.86
CA ARG A 38 3.61 -23.16 -5.51
C ARG A 38 2.41 -23.44 -4.59
N ARG A 39 2.69 -24.02 -3.42
CA ARG A 39 1.65 -24.27 -2.38
C ARG A 39 1.48 -23.12 -1.39
N ALA A 40 2.56 -22.43 -1.05
CA ALA A 40 2.50 -21.28 -0.15
C ALA A 40 1.90 -20.07 -0.86
N ALA A 41 1.00 -19.35 -0.19
CA ALA A 41 0.47 -18.10 -0.70
C ALA A 41 1.62 -17.09 -0.93
N LEU A 42 1.56 -16.35 -2.03
CA LEU A 42 2.41 -15.17 -2.22
C LEU A 42 1.84 -14.05 -1.37
N GLY A 43 2.65 -13.39 -0.55
CA GLY A 43 2.23 -12.23 0.25
C GLY A 43 2.18 -10.92 -0.54
N LEU A 44 1.56 -9.91 0.04
CA LEU A 44 1.51 -8.54 -0.49
C LEU A 44 2.01 -7.58 0.59
N ALA A 45 2.96 -6.71 0.22
CA ALA A 45 3.51 -5.72 1.13
C ALA A 45 3.85 -4.41 0.41
N PRO A 46 2.89 -3.55 0.02
CA PRO A 46 3.18 -2.39 -0.81
C PRO A 46 3.93 -1.29 -0.05
N ARG A 47 4.75 -0.55 -0.79
CA ARG A 47 5.42 0.69 -0.37
C ARG A 47 4.82 1.88 -1.08
N ASN A 48 4.44 2.89 -0.31
CA ASN A 48 3.59 3.97 -0.79
C ASN A 48 4.11 5.33 -0.34
N LEU A 49 3.83 6.38 -1.10
CA LEU A 49 4.03 7.75 -0.62
C LEU A 49 2.86 8.11 0.31
N LEU A 50 3.16 8.64 1.50
CA LEU A 50 2.13 9.17 2.39
C LEU A 50 2.09 10.70 2.30
N ASP A 51 0.91 11.22 1.97
CA ASP A 51 0.63 12.66 2.01
C ASP A 51 -0.75 12.92 2.62
N LEU A 52 -0.78 13.20 3.92
CA LEU A 52 -2.02 13.48 4.64
C LEU A 52 -2.38 14.96 4.55
N THR A 53 -3.60 15.24 4.12
CA THR A 53 -4.17 16.58 4.05
C THR A 53 -5.32 16.73 5.04
N ASP A 54 -5.62 17.98 5.43
CA ASP A 54 -6.70 18.24 6.38
C ASP A 54 -8.08 18.20 5.70
N ALA A 55 -8.13 18.56 4.42
CA ALA A 55 -9.31 18.45 3.58
C ALA A 55 -9.22 17.25 2.61
N PRO A 56 -10.35 16.64 2.22
CA PRO A 56 -10.37 15.60 1.19
C PRO A 56 -9.83 16.10 -0.15
N ARG A 57 -9.11 15.25 -0.87
CA ARG A 57 -8.64 15.54 -2.24
C ARG A 57 -9.67 15.13 -3.31
N GLY A 58 -10.57 14.21 -2.99
CA GLY A 58 -11.63 13.77 -3.89
C GLY A 58 -11.17 12.80 -4.98
N SER A 59 -11.98 12.68 -6.02
CA SER A 59 -11.75 11.73 -7.13
C SER A 59 -10.47 12.06 -7.91
N GLY A 60 -9.74 11.01 -8.34
CA GLY A 60 -8.52 11.15 -9.14
C GLY A 60 -7.26 11.42 -8.31
N ARG A 61 -7.35 11.47 -6.98
CA ARG A 61 -6.18 11.55 -6.10
C ARG A 61 -5.28 10.31 -6.26
N ALA A 62 -3.99 10.50 -6.04
CA ALA A 62 -3.05 9.40 -5.90
C ALA A 62 -3.38 8.54 -4.68
N ALA A 63 -3.10 7.24 -4.76
CA ALA A 63 -3.28 6.33 -3.64
C ALA A 63 -2.47 6.81 -2.42
N PHE A 64 -3.08 6.71 -1.23
CA PHE A 64 -2.48 7.10 0.04
C PHE A 64 -2.13 8.59 0.19
N GLN A 65 -2.75 9.43 -0.64
CA GLN A 65 -2.64 10.88 -0.55
C GLN A 65 -4.04 11.48 -0.44
N GLY A 66 -4.28 12.28 0.59
CA GLY A 66 -5.60 12.87 0.88
C GLY A 66 -5.90 12.96 2.37
N SER A 67 -7.17 13.14 2.70
CA SER A 67 -7.62 13.16 4.10
C SER A 67 -7.39 11.82 4.79
N VAL A 68 -7.38 11.82 6.13
CA VAL A 68 -7.24 10.58 6.92
C VAL A 68 -8.30 9.54 6.54
N ALA A 69 -9.54 9.95 6.33
CA ALA A 69 -10.62 9.05 5.95
C ALA A 69 -10.39 8.40 4.56
N GLU A 70 -9.91 9.20 3.61
CA GLU A 70 -9.53 8.73 2.27
C GLU A 70 -8.39 7.71 2.34
N VAL A 71 -7.30 8.03 3.04
CA VAL A 71 -6.15 7.14 3.16
C VAL A 71 -6.48 5.89 3.97
N ALA A 72 -7.32 5.99 5.01
CA ALA A 72 -7.81 4.83 5.75
C ALA A 72 -8.63 3.88 4.86
N SER A 73 -9.44 4.44 3.95
CA SER A 73 -10.15 3.64 2.95
C SER A 73 -9.20 2.89 2.02
N ASP A 74 -8.12 3.54 1.58
CA ASP A 74 -7.10 2.90 0.75
C ASP A 74 -6.41 1.74 1.48
N ILE A 75 -6.05 1.95 2.75
CA ILE A 75 -5.46 0.91 3.60
C ILE A 75 -6.42 -0.28 3.73
N ARG A 76 -7.71 -0.04 3.98
CA ARG A 76 -8.71 -1.11 4.07
C ARG A 76 -8.84 -1.87 2.75
N ARG A 77 -8.80 -1.18 1.60
CA ARG A 77 -8.83 -1.82 0.28
C ARG A 77 -7.63 -2.75 0.09
N VAL A 78 -6.43 -2.27 0.37
CA VAL A 78 -5.19 -3.08 0.24
C VAL A 78 -5.14 -4.22 1.25
N ARG A 79 -5.59 -4.00 2.49
CA ARG A 79 -5.78 -5.06 3.48
C ARG A 79 -6.74 -6.14 2.96
N GLY A 80 -7.83 -5.74 2.30
CA GLY A 80 -8.78 -6.65 1.64
C GLY A 80 -8.16 -7.51 0.53
N LEU A 81 -7.05 -7.07 -0.07
CA LEU A 81 -6.27 -7.88 -1.02
C LEU A 81 -5.38 -8.93 -0.33
N GLY A 82 -5.26 -8.89 1.00
CA GLY A 82 -4.40 -9.78 1.78
C GLY A 82 -3.03 -9.21 2.11
N ALA A 83 -2.86 -7.89 2.05
CA ALA A 83 -1.62 -7.27 2.52
C ALA A 83 -1.52 -7.34 4.05
N GLU A 84 -0.46 -7.96 4.54
CA GLU A 84 -0.16 -8.03 5.97
C GLU A 84 0.66 -6.81 6.43
N TRP A 85 1.53 -6.32 5.55
CA TRP A 85 2.42 -5.20 5.83
C TRP A 85 2.23 -4.09 4.81
N MET A 86 2.36 -2.85 5.24
CA MET A 86 2.43 -1.69 4.36
C MET A 86 3.51 -0.74 4.85
N THR A 87 4.26 -0.17 3.91
CA THR A 87 5.30 0.82 4.24
C THR A 87 4.96 2.16 3.60
N PHE A 88 5.28 3.23 4.31
CA PHE A 88 5.00 4.59 3.89
C PHE A 88 6.30 5.40 3.85
N ASP A 89 6.58 5.97 2.68
CA ASP A 89 7.59 7.00 2.51
C ASP A 89 7.03 8.33 3.02
N LEU A 90 7.79 8.97 3.90
CA LEU A 90 7.40 10.25 4.50
C LEU A 90 7.63 11.43 3.54
N PRO A 91 6.91 12.55 3.74
CA PRO A 91 7.04 13.73 2.89
C PRO A 91 8.48 14.26 2.82
N ARG A 92 8.95 14.60 1.62
CA ARG A 92 10.27 15.23 1.39
C ARG A 92 10.24 16.75 1.62
N ALA A 93 9.65 17.19 2.73
CA ALA A 93 9.48 18.60 3.10
C ALA A 93 10.27 18.97 4.38
N GLY A 94 11.30 18.19 4.71
CA GLY A 94 12.15 18.37 5.89
C GLY A 94 11.70 17.56 7.11
N VAL A 95 12.61 17.42 8.08
CA VAL A 95 12.41 16.60 9.28
C VAL A 95 11.15 16.97 10.07
N PRO A 96 10.79 18.25 10.28
CA PRO A 96 9.55 18.59 10.98
C PRO A 96 8.29 18.10 10.28
N ALA A 97 8.27 18.10 8.94
CA ALA A 97 7.15 17.58 8.17
C ALA A 97 7.07 16.05 8.26
N MET A 98 8.21 15.37 8.24
CA MET A 98 8.30 13.92 8.44
C MET A 98 7.79 13.51 9.83
N ALA A 99 8.19 14.24 10.89
CA ALA A 99 7.74 14.02 12.25
C ALA A 99 6.21 14.16 12.38
N ARG A 100 5.64 15.25 11.85
CA ARG A 100 4.18 15.46 11.82
C ARG A 100 3.47 14.33 11.07
N ALA A 101 3.99 13.90 9.92
CA ALA A 101 3.39 12.79 9.17
C ALA A 101 3.39 11.48 9.99
N MET A 102 4.47 11.20 10.73
CA MET A 102 4.52 10.03 11.63
C MET A 102 3.54 10.14 12.80
N GLU A 103 3.43 11.32 13.42
CA GLU A 103 2.48 11.58 14.51
C GLU A 103 1.04 11.36 14.04
N ARG A 104 0.67 11.93 12.88
CA ARG A 104 -0.66 11.75 12.28
C ARG A 104 -0.91 10.30 11.85
N LEU A 105 0.09 9.62 11.30
CA LEU A 105 -0.01 8.19 10.97
C LEU A 105 -0.33 7.36 12.22
N ALA A 106 0.39 7.61 13.31
CA ALA A 106 0.23 6.86 14.56
C ALA A 106 -1.06 7.22 15.33
N GLY A 107 -1.40 8.50 15.40
CA GLY A 107 -2.50 9.04 16.20
C GLY A 107 -3.85 9.05 15.51
N GLU A 108 -3.89 9.32 14.20
CA GLU A 108 -5.15 9.47 13.44
C GLU A 108 -5.37 8.25 12.52
N LEU A 109 -4.41 7.98 11.64
CA LEU A 109 -4.62 7.03 10.54
C LEU A 109 -4.72 5.58 10.99
N LYS A 110 -3.86 5.14 11.93
CA LYS A 110 -3.94 3.77 12.49
C LYS A 110 -5.31 3.48 13.12
N GLN A 111 -5.90 4.45 13.80
CA GLN A 111 -7.22 4.29 14.42
C GLN A 111 -8.32 4.26 13.37
N ALA A 112 -8.27 5.16 12.39
CA ALA A 112 -9.27 5.23 11.33
C ALA A 112 -9.25 4.01 10.38
N ALA A 113 -8.10 3.35 10.25
CA ALA A 113 -7.90 2.20 9.38
C ALA A 113 -8.11 0.84 10.07
N ALA A 114 -8.25 0.81 11.40
CA ALA A 114 -8.60 -0.40 12.15
C ALA A 114 -9.91 -0.99 11.59
#